data_AF-A0A1G2DQJ6-F1
#
_entry.id   AF-A0A1G2DQJ6-F1
#
_cell.length_a   1.000
_cell.length_b   1.000
_cell.length_c   1.000
_cell.angle_alpha   90.00
_cell.angle_beta   90.00
_cell.angle_gamma   90.00
#
_symmetry.space_group_name_H-M   'P 1'
#
loop_
_entity.id
_entity.type
_entity.pdbx_description
1 polymer ?
#
loop_
_entity_poly.entity_id
_entity_poly.type
_entity_poly.pdbx_seq_one_letter_code
_entity_poly.pdbx_strand_id
1 'polypeptide(L)'
;MKGKTVVSLLLAALFALVFVLAVAGCSSVSPTADGSYRESRLATATTLEEVWGVFASAPRGSEVQKAAMEKMLSLATTFTEVLEVYWAVPKGEVEKAAMEKMLSLATTFTEVREVYWAVPKGSGVEKAALEKLDAILKPRLAAATTLEEVWGAYRYAPYGSEVQKAATKKLEALKH
;
A
#
# COMPACT_ATOMS: atom_id res chain seq x y z
N MET A 1 -17.93 26.23 -26.69
CA MET A 1 -17.76 25.40 -25.47
C MET A 1 -19.02 25.47 -24.62
N LYS A 2 -20.01 24.59 -24.82
CA LYS A 2 -21.26 24.55 -24.01
C LYS A 2 -21.80 23.13 -23.75
N GLY A 3 -21.07 22.07 -24.14
CA GLY A 3 -21.57 20.68 -24.11
C GLY A 3 -21.06 19.80 -22.96
N LYS A 4 -19.99 20.17 -22.25
CA LYS A 4 -19.38 19.29 -21.23
C LYS A 4 -20.02 19.43 -19.83
N THR A 5 -20.53 20.61 -19.48
CA THR A 5 -21.10 20.87 -18.16
C THR A 5 -22.50 20.27 -17.99
N VAL A 6 -23.29 20.18 -19.06
CA VAL A 6 -24.67 19.67 -18.99
C VAL A 6 -24.70 18.14 -18.84
N VAL A 7 -23.76 17.42 -19.47
CA VAL A 7 -23.62 15.96 -19.33
C VAL A 7 -23.20 15.56 -17.91
N SER A 8 -22.32 16.34 -17.27
CA SER A 8 -21.88 16.08 -15.89
C SER A 8 -22.99 16.31 -14.87
N LEU A 9 -23.87 17.29 -15.10
CA LEU A 9 -25.01 17.57 -14.22
C LEU A 9 -26.13 16.52 -14.38
N LEU A 10 -26.36 16.03 -15.59
CA LEU A 10 -27.33 14.95 -15.85
C LEU A 10 -26.88 13.61 -15.26
N LEU A 11 -25.58 13.28 -15.33
CA LEU A 11 -25.01 12.07 -14.70
C LEU A 11 -25.02 12.15 -13.17
N ALA A 12 -24.72 13.32 -12.59
CA ALA A 12 -24.80 13.53 -11.15
C ALA A 12 -26.25 13.46 -10.63
N ALA A 13 -27.22 13.99 -11.39
CA ALA A 13 -28.63 13.89 -11.07
C ALA A 13 -29.17 12.45 -11.16
N LEU A 14 -28.71 11.65 -12.13
CA LEU A 14 -29.02 10.22 -12.24
C LEU A 14 -28.41 9.41 -11.08
N PHE A 15 -27.16 9.72 -10.68
CA PHE A 15 -26.51 9.07 -9.54
C PHE A 15 -27.25 9.38 -8.23
N ALA A 16 -27.69 10.63 -8.04
CA ALA A 16 -28.49 11.03 -6.90
C ALA A 16 -29.90 10.40 -6.90
N LEU A 17 -30.53 10.24 -8.07
CA LEU A 17 -31.85 9.60 -8.17
C LEU A 17 -31.80 8.10 -7.86
N VAL A 18 -30.74 7.39 -8.26
CA VAL A 18 -30.48 6.00 -7.84
C VAL A 18 -30.22 5.91 -6.33
N PHE A 19 -29.54 6.91 -5.77
CA PHE A 19 -29.28 6.99 -4.32
C PHE A 19 -30.54 7.27 -3.49
N VAL A 20 -31.51 8.02 -4.04
CA VAL A 20 -32.76 8.38 -3.34
C VAL A 20 -33.83 7.31 -3.48
N LEU A 21 -33.93 6.63 -4.64
CA LEU A 21 -34.93 5.57 -4.82
C LEU A 21 -34.61 4.27 -4.06
N ALA A 22 -33.38 4.08 -3.57
CA ALA A 22 -33.03 3.00 -2.66
C ALA A 22 -33.53 3.24 -1.21
N VAL A 23 -33.96 4.47 -0.87
CA VAL A 23 -34.33 4.85 0.52
C VAL A 23 -35.84 4.82 0.76
N ALA A 24 -36.67 4.80 -0.29
CA ALA A 24 -38.13 4.86 -0.16
C ALA A 24 -38.83 3.47 -0.14
N GLY A 25 -38.07 2.38 -0.02
CA GLY A 25 -38.60 1.02 -0.14
C GLY A 25 -38.08 0.05 0.93
N CYS A 26 -37.96 0.46 2.18
CA CYS A 26 -37.64 -0.47 3.28
C CYS A 26 -38.49 -0.18 4.53
N SER A 27 -39.79 -0.45 4.46
CA SER A 27 -40.48 -1.01 5.62
C SER A 27 -40.15 -2.50 5.69
N SER A 28 -38.94 -2.79 6.12
CA SER A 28 -38.50 -4.12 6.54
C SER A 28 -37.45 -3.93 7.62
N VAL A 29 -37.88 -4.14 8.86
CA VAL A 29 -37.10 -4.50 10.05
C VAL A 29 -35.59 -4.48 9.81
N SER A 30 -34.91 -3.40 10.21
CA SER A 30 -33.45 -3.40 10.30
C SER A 30 -33.10 -4.25 11.53
N PRO A 31 -32.51 -5.45 11.39
CA PRO A 31 -31.82 -6.01 12.52
C PRO A 31 -30.63 -5.09 12.74
N THR A 32 -30.45 -4.57 13.95
CA THR A 32 -29.14 -4.12 14.39
C THR A 32 -28.17 -5.25 14.07
N ALA A 33 -27.37 -5.11 13.01
CA ALA A 33 -26.38 -6.12 12.65
C ALA A 33 -25.40 -6.19 13.82
N ASP A 34 -25.64 -7.15 14.70
CA ASP A 34 -24.83 -7.45 15.86
C ASP A 34 -23.44 -7.90 15.39
N GLY A 35 -22.48 -7.99 16.32
CA GLY A 35 -21.14 -8.51 15.99
C GLY A 35 -21.22 -9.88 15.31
N SER A 36 -22.21 -10.70 15.69
CA SER A 36 -22.37 -12.09 15.24
C SER A 36 -22.56 -12.23 13.73
N TYR A 37 -23.35 -11.35 13.09
CA TYR A 37 -23.52 -11.36 11.64
C TYR A 37 -22.21 -11.10 10.89
N ARG A 38 -21.42 -10.12 11.35
CA ARG A 38 -20.15 -9.78 10.70
C ARG A 38 -19.08 -10.83 10.95
N GLU A 39 -19.06 -11.43 12.14
CA GLU A 39 -18.19 -12.57 12.45
C GLU A 39 -18.48 -13.75 11.52
N SER A 40 -19.77 -14.09 11.33
CA SER A 40 -20.18 -15.14 10.40
C SER A 40 -19.73 -14.84 8.95
N ARG A 41 -19.99 -13.62 8.47
CA ARG A 41 -19.54 -13.19 7.14
C ARG A 41 -18.02 -13.21 6.98
N LEU A 42 -17.30 -12.76 8.00
CA LEU A 42 -15.85 -12.77 7.99
C LEU A 42 -15.32 -14.20 7.94
N ALA A 43 -15.93 -15.13 8.68
CA ALA A 43 -15.53 -16.53 8.68
C ALA A 43 -15.69 -17.16 7.29
N THR A 44 -16.80 -16.88 6.59
CA THR A 44 -17.08 -17.46 5.26
C THR A 44 -16.40 -16.74 4.10
N ALA A 45 -15.94 -15.50 4.29
CA ALA A 45 -15.24 -14.74 3.24
C ALA A 45 -13.98 -15.48 2.79
N THR A 46 -13.79 -15.63 1.48
CA THR A 46 -12.63 -16.31 0.88
C THR A 46 -11.81 -15.41 -0.01
N THR A 47 -12.36 -14.25 -0.40
CA THR A 47 -11.71 -13.27 -1.26
C THR A 47 -11.34 -12.02 -0.48
N LEU A 48 -10.33 -11.29 -0.97
CA LEU A 48 -9.91 -10.02 -0.37
C LEU A 48 -11.06 -9.00 -0.38
N GLU A 49 -11.83 -8.93 -1.48
CA GLU A 49 -12.98 -8.03 -1.64
C GLU A 49 -14.09 -8.28 -0.62
N GLU A 50 -14.45 -9.54 -0.37
CA GLU A 50 -15.46 -9.88 0.65
C GLU A 50 -15.03 -9.43 2.04
N VAL A 51 -13.74 -9.61 2.38
CA VAL A 51 -13.20 -9.20 3.67
C VAL A 51 -13.16 -7.67 3.79
N TRP A 52 -12.80 -6.96 2.72
CA TRP A 52 -12.90 -5.49 2.67
C TRP A 52 -14.31 -4.99 2.97
N GLY A 53 -15.34 -5.63 2.42
CA GLY A 53 -16.73 -5.30 2.72
C GLY A 53 -17.09 -5.46 4.21
N VAL A 54 -16.53 -6.47 4.88
CA VAL A 54 -16.69 -6.63 6.34
C VAL A 54 -15.91 -5.58 7.10
N PHE A 55 -14.65 -5.32 6.74
CA PHE A 55 -13.81 -4.30 7.37
C PHE A 55 -14.45 -2.91 7.30
N ALA A 56 -14.93 -2.50 6.13
CA ALA A 56 -15.51 -1.17 5.90
C ALA A 56 -16.83 -0.95 6.67
N SER A 57 -17.56 -2.02 6.97
CA SER A 57 -18.85 -1.96 7.69
C SER A 57 -18.72 -2.25 9.19
N ALA A 58 -17.52 -2.61 9.68
CA ALA A 58 -17.27 -2.90 11.07
C ALA A 58 -17.04 -1.60 11.87
N PRO A 59 -17.52 -1.51 13.14
CA PRO A 59 -17.18 -0.40 14.01
C PRO A 59 -15.68 -0.27 14.21
N ARG A 60 -15.16 0.96 14.18
CA ARG A 60 -13.73 1.23 14.33
C ARG A 60 -13.21 0.73 15.68
N GLY A 61 -12.11 -0.03 15.66
CA GLY A 61 -11.51 -0.62 16.84
C GLY A 61 -12.21 -1.87 17.39
N SER A 62 -13.24 -2.39 16.70
CA SER A 62 -13.88 -3.65 17.10
C SER A 62 -13.00 -4.87 16.80
N GLU A 63 -13.20 -5.96 17.54
CA GLU A 63 -12.52 -7.24 17.29
C GLU A 63 -12.76 -7.77 15.88
N VAL A 64 -13.98 -7.61 15.35
CA VAL A 64 -14.32 -7.96 13.97
C VAL A 64 -13.51 -7.15 12.98
N GLN A 65 -13.34 -5.85 13.21
CA GLN A 65 -12.51 -5.01 12.34
C GLN A 65 -11.06 -5.48 12.38
N LYS A 66 -10.53 -5.80 13.57
CA LYS A 66 -9.17 -6.32 13.74
C LYS A 66 -8.97 -7.65 13.01
N ALA A 67 -9.86 -8.61 13.22
CA ALA A 67 -9.84 -9.90 12.54
C ALA A 67 -9.96 -9.76 11.02
N ALA A 68 -10.77 -8.80 10.53
CA ALA A 68 -10.85 -8.49 9.11
C ALA A 68 -9.51 -8.00 8.56
N MET A 69 -8.81 -7.10 9.26
CA MET A 69 -7.48 -6.63 8.85
C MET A 69 -6.44 -7.76 8.78
N GLU A 70 -6.43 -8.64 9.79
CA GLU A 70 -5.55 -9.82 9.80
C GLU A 70 -5.86 -10.76 8.63
N LYS A 71 -7.14 -10.98 8.32
CA LYS A 71 -7.56 -11.82 7.20
C LYS A 71 -7.29 -11.17 5.84
N MET A 72 -7.44 -9.85 5.70
CA MET A 72 -7.03 -9.13 4.48
C MET A 72 -5.53 -9.31 4.25
N LEU A 73 -4.73 -9.13 5.29
CA LEU A 73 -3.28 -9.30 5.20
C LEU A 73 -2.90 -10.75 4.84
N SER A 74 -3.62 -11.75 5.34
CA SER A 74 -3.33 -13.15 5.00
C SER A 74 -3.69 -13.49 3.54
N LEU A 75 -4.81 -12.96 3.04
CA LEU A 75 -5.28 -13.16 1.66
C LEU A 75 -4.50 -12.35 0.62
N ALA A 76 -3.94 -11.19 0.97
CA ALA A 76 -3.14 -10.38 0.06
C ALA A 76 -1.85 -11.13 -0.35
N THR A 77 -1.63 -11.35 -1.64
CA THR A 77 -0.50 -12.12 -2.17
C THR A 77 0.48 -11.30 -2.99
N THR A 78 0.06 -10.11 -3.42
CA THR A 78 0.87 -9.18 -4.22
C THR A 78 1.33 -7.98 -3.41
N PHE A 79 2.40 -7.32 -3.84
CA PHE A 79 2.88 -6.10 -3.22
C PHE A 79 1.79 -5.04 -3.12
N THR A 80 1.05 -4.80 -4.21
CA THR A 80 -0.03 -3.81 -4.29
C THR A 80 -1.16 -4.11 -3.31
N GLU A 81 -1.62 -5.36 -3.22
CA GLU A 81 -2.67 -5.73 -2.28
C GLU A 81 -2.23 -5.50 -0.82
N VAL A 82 -0.99 -5.85 -0.47
CA VAL A 82 -0.49 -5.60 0.88
C VAL A 82 -0.31 -4.10 1.15
N LEU A 83 0.11 -3.33 0.15
CA LEU A 83 0.21 -1.86 0.24
C LEU A 83 -1.16 -1.22 0.50
N GLU A 84 -2.21 -1.66 -0.18
CA GLU A 84 -3.58 -1.20 0.06
C GLU A 84 -4.04 -1.53 1.49
N VAL A 85 -3.74 -2.73 1.98
CA VAL A 85 -4.00 -3.10 3.38
C VAL A 85 -3.23 -2.19 4.33
N TYR A 86 -1.93 -1.98 4.11
CA TYR A 86 -1.08 -1.12 4.93
C TYR A 86 -1.64 0.30 5.09
N TRP A 87 -2.12 0.90 4.01
CA TRP A 87 -2.68 2.27 4.06
C TRP A 87 -4.02 2.37 4.79
N ALA A 88 -4.77 1.27 4.91
CA ALA A 88 -6.06 1.28 5.59
C ALA A 88 -6.00 0.87 7.06
N VAL A 89 -5.01 0.06 7.46
CA VAL A 89 -4.90 -0.39 8.84
C VAL A 89 -4.43 0.75 9.76
N PRO A 90 -5.01 0.90 10.96
CA PRO A 90 -4.48 1.82 11.95
C PRO A 90 -3.12 1.33 12.43
N LYS A 91 -2.36 2.24 13.05
CA LYS A 91 -1.05 1.90 13.57
C LYS A 91 -1.10 0.78 14.60
N GLY A 92 -0.19 -0.20 14.50
CA GLY A 92 -0.13 -1.34 15.41
C GLY A 92 0.47 -2.61 14.80
N GLU A 93 0.10 -3.76 15.34
CA GLU A 93 0.69 -5.06 14.98
C GLU A 93 0.39 -5.46 13.52
N VAL A 94 -0.83 -5.21 13.03
CA VAL A 94 -1.17 -5.53 11.63
C VAL A 94 -0.43 -4.62 10.65
N GLU A 95 -0.24 -3.34 10.98
CA GLU A 95 0.60 -2.42 10.21
C GLU A 95 2.04 -2.93 10.13
N LYS A 96 2.61 -3.35 11.26
CA LYS A 96 3.96 -3.92 11.32
C LYS A 96 4.09 -5.18 10.47
N ALA A 97 3.14 -6.11 10.59
CA ALA A 97 3.11 -7.32 9.79
C ALA A 97 2.93 -7.02 8.29
N ALA A 98 2.14 -6.00 7.94
CA ALA A 98 2.00 -5.54 6.57
C ALA A 98 3.32 -4.99 6.01
N MET A 99 4.07 -4.19 6.78
CA MET A 99 5.38 -3.71 6.37
C MET A 99 6.39 -4.84 6.11
N GLU A 100 6.43 -5.83 7.00
CA GLU A 100 7.29 -7.02 6.84
C GLU A 100 6.90 -7.82 5.59
N LYS A 101 5.60 -8.04 5.37
CA LYS A 101 5.10 -8.75 4.19
C LYS A 101 5.36 -7.97 2.90
N MET A 102 5.13 -6.65 2.88
CA MET A 102 5.45 -5.78 1.74
C MET A 102 6.93 -5.91 1.37
N LEU A 103 7.84 -5.88 2.34
CA LEU A 103 9.27 -6.03 2.07
C LEU A 103 9.62 -7.40 1.45
N SER A 104 8.97 -8.47 1.94
CA SER A 104 9.18 -9.81 1.40
C SER A 104 8.71 -9.95 -0.05
N LEU A 105 7.62 -9.26 -0.41
CA LEU A 105 7.03 -9.29 -1.75
C LEU A 105 7.67 -8.31 -2.73
N ALA A 106 8.28 -7.23 -2.24
CA ALA A 106 8.94 -6.24 -3.08
C ALA A 106 10.07 -6.89 -3.89
N THR A 107 10.06 -6.76 -5.21
CA THR A 107 11.12 -7.32 -6.07
C THR A 107 11.83 -6.25 -6.88
N THR A 108 11.16 -5.12 -7.11
CA THR A 108 11.70 -4.01 -7.88
C THR A 108 12.34 -2.95 -6.99
N PHE A 109 13.23 -2.15 -7.58
CA PHE A 109 13.79 -0.98 -6.91
C PHE A 109 12.70 -0.05 -6.34
N THR A 110 11.63 0.19 -7.11
CA THR A 110 10.55 1.11 -6.73
C THR A 110 9.80 0.60 -5.50
N GLU A 111 9.43 -0.68 -5.48
CA GLU A 111 8.71 -1.30 -4.36
C GLU A 111 9.54 -1.31 -3.08
N VAL A 112 10.81 -1.73 -3.16
CA VAL A 112 11.70 -1.76 -1.99
C VAL A 112 11.92 -0.34 -1.46
N ARG A 113 12.04 0.64 -2.36
CA ARG A 113 12.16 2.05 -1.99
C ARG A 113 10.91 2.56 -1.30
N GLU A 114 9.73 2.21 -1.80
CA GLU A 114 8.47 2.58 -1.17
C GLU A 114 8.37 2.04 0.27
N VAL A 115 8.76 0.78 0.49
CA VAL A 115 8.86 0.21 1.84
C VAL A 115 9.87 0.98 2.70
N TYR A 116 11.07 1.26 2.18
CA TYR A 116 12.11 2.00 2.91
C TYR A 116 11.63 3.36 3.42
N TRP A 117 10.81 4.09 2.65
CA TRP A 117 10.28 5.39 3.06
C TRP A 117 9.05 5.30 3.97
N ALA A 118 8.29 4.21 3.90
CA ALA A 118 7.08 4.02 4.70
C ALA A 118 7.39 3.58 6.15
N VAL A 119 8.49 2.86 6.35
CA VAL A 119 8.79 2.22 7.64
C VAL A 119 9.43 3.18 8.65
N PRO A 120 9.27 2.95 9.97
CA PRO A 120 9.94 3.76 10.98
C PRO A 120 11.47 3.69 10.87
N LYS A 121 12.12 4.85 11.01
CA LYS A 121 13.57 4.96 11.06
C LYS A 121 14.15 4.17 12.25
N GLY A 122 15.26 3.47 12.03
CA GLY A 122 15.92 2.56 12.94
C GLY A 122 15.32 1.14 12.98
N SER A 123 14.19 0.89 12.31
CA SER A 123 13.50 -0.40 12.37
C SER A 123 14.27 -1.52 11.66
N GLY A 124 13.99 -2.77 12.03
CA GLY A 124 14.52 -3.94 11.32
C GLY A 124 14.12 -3.97 9.85
N VAL A 125 12.87 -3.56 9.54
CA VAL A 125 12.36 -3.47 8.17
C VAL A 125 13.10 -2.40 7.37
N GLU A 126 13.41 -1.23 7.96
CA GLU A 126 14.20 -0.20 7.28
C GLU A 126 15.59 -0.72 6.91
N LYS A 127 16.27 -1.38 7.86
CA LYS A 127 17.61 -1.96 7.61
C LYS A 127 17.57 -3.01 6.51
N ALA A 128 16.59 -3.91 6.54
CA ALA A 128 16.43 -4.93 5.52
C ALA A 128 16.06 -4.33 4.14
N ALA A 129 15.25 -3.27 4.11
CA ALA A 129 14.95 -2.53 2.88
C ALA A 129 16.20 -1.83 2.33
N LEU A 130 17.02 -1.23 3.18
CA LEU A 130 18.30 -0.62 2.81
C LEU A 130 19.25 -1.64 2.20
N GLU A 131 19.41 -2.82 2.82
CA GLU A 131 20.24 -3.91 2.30
C GLU A 131 19.78 -4.36 0.91
N LYS A 132 18.47 -4.48 0.72
CA LYS A 132 17.87 -4.90 -0.56
C LYS A 132 18.02 -3.82 -1.64
N LEU A 133 17.89 -2.53 -1.30
CA LEU A 133 18.20 -1.41 -2.21
C LEU A 133 19.66 -1.43 -2.63
N ASP A 134 20.58 -1.64 -1.68
CA ASP A 134 22.00 -1.73 -1.97
C ASP A 134 22.31 -2.93 -2.88
N ALA A 135 21.67 -4.08 -2.67
CA ALA A 135 21.82 -5.25 -3.54
C ALA A 135 21.37 -4.97 -4.99
N ILE A 136 20.32 -4.17 -5.17
CA ILE A 136 19.84 -3.77 -6.50
C ILE A 136 20.77 -2.74 -7.15
N LEU A 137 21.24 -1.74 -6.39
CA LEU A 137 21.97 -0.61 -6.96
C LEU A 137 23.47 -0.87 -7.13
N LYS A 138 24.11 -1.70 -6.30
CA LYS A 138 25.54 -2.06 -6.41
C LYS A 138 25.94 -2.53 -7.83
N PRO A 139 25.28 -3.54 -8.43
CA PRO A 139 25.65 -3.99 -9.78
C PRO A 139 25.40 -2.91 -10.83
N ARG A 140 24.34 -2.10 -10.68
CA ARG A 140 24.05 -0.97 -11.59
C ARG A 140 25.13 0.10 -11.55
N LEU A 141 25.61 0.45 -10.35
CA LEU A 141 26.72 1.38 -10.18
C LEU A 141 28.04 0.81 -10.73
N ALA A 142 28.28 -0.48 -10.54
CA ALA A 142 29.46 -1.15 -11.08
C ALA A 142 29.48 -1.08 -12.62
N ALA A 143 28.34 -1.35 -13.26
CA ALA A 143 28.18 -1.31 -14.72
C ALA A 143 28.16 0.11 -15.32
N ALA A 144 27.88 1.14 -14.54
CA ALA A 144 27.86 2.53 -15.01
C ALA A 144 29.23 2.96 -15.57
N THR A 145 29.28 3.49 -16.78
CA THR A 145 30.52 3.96 -17.41
C THR A 145 30.51 5.46 -17.70
N THR A 146 29.33 6.07 -17.69
CA THR A 146 29.14 7.50 -17.94
C THR A 146 28.87 8.28 -16.66
N LEU A 147 29.11 9.59 -16.70
CA LEU A 147 28.82 10.48 -15.57
C LEU A 147 27.31 10.46 -15.24
N GLU A 148 26.45 10.44 -16.27
CA GLU A 148 24.99 10.39 -16.14
C GLU A 148 24.51 9.12 -15.43
N GLU A 149 25.06 7.96 -15.78
CA GLU A 149 24.69 6.68 -15.15
C GLU A 149 25.09 6.64 -13.68
N VAL A 150 26.29 7.11 -13.35
CA VAL A 150 26.77 7.17 -11.96
C VAL A 150 25.95 8.18 -11.16
N TRP A 151 25.59 9.33 -11.74
CA TRP A 151 24.67 10.30 -11.13
C TRP A 151 23.29 9.70 -10.88
N GLY A 152 22.80 8.88 -11.80
CA GLY A 152 21.58 8.11 -11.62
C GLY A 152 21.66 7.23 -10.38
N ALA A 153 22.71 6.40 -10.28
CA ALA A 153 22.91 5.53 -9.12
C ALA A 153 23.06 6.31 -7.80
N TYR A 154 23.80 7.43 -7.80
CA TYR A 154 23.95 8.30 -6.64
C TYR A 154 22.60 8.86 -6.15
N ARG A 155 21.76 9.36 -7.06
CA ARG A 155 20.46 9.98 -6.72
C ARG A 155 19.47 8.96 -6.16
N TYR A 156 19.57 7.71 -6.62
CA TYR A 156 18.67 6.63 -6.20
C TYR A 156 19.14 5.91 -4.94
N ALA A 157 20.41 6.03 -4.57
CA ALA A 157 20.94 5.44 -3.35
C ALA A 157 20.40 6.16 -2.10
N PRO A 158 19.96 5.41 -1.07
CA PRO A 158 19.63 6.01 0.22
C PRO A 158 20.79 6.82 0.79
N TYR A 159 20.46 7.89 1.50
CA TYR A 159 21.48 8.77 2.06
C TYR A 159 22.39 8.01 3.04
N GLY A 160 23.70 8.13 2.86
CA GLY A 160 24.70 7.46 3.67
C GLY A 160 24.89 5.98 3.36
N SER A 161 24.19 5.41 2.36
CA SER A 161 24.38 4.01 1.96
C SER A 161 25.76 3.78 1.31
N GLU A 162 26.20 2.53 1.28
CA GLU A 162 27.48 2.17 0.67
C GLU A 162 27.49 2.44 -0.83
N VAL A 163 26.34 2.28 -1.50
CA VAL A 163 26.17 2.65 -2.91
C VAL A 163 26.34 4.15 -3.10
N GLN A 164 25.75 4.98 -2.23
CA GLN A 164 25.89 6.43 -2.36
C GLN A 164 27.36 6.86 -2.23
N LYS A 165 28.06 6.34 -1.21
CA LYS A 165 29.50 6.62 -1.00
C LYS A 165 30.35 6.16 -2.18
N ALA A 166 30.09 4.97 -2.72
CA ALA A 166 30.78 4.45 -3.89
C ALA A 166 30.49 5.29 -5.15
N ALA A 167 29.25 5.75 -5.32
CA ALA A 167 28.88 6.60 -6.44
C ALA A 167 29.58 7.96 -6.38
N THR A 168 29.71 8.57 -5.19
CA THR A 168 30.49 9.81 -5.00
C THR A 168 31.93 9.65 -5.49
N LYS A 169 32.62 8.59 -5.03
CA LYS A 169 34.02 8.32 -5.46
C LYS A 169 34.13 8.14 -6.97
N LYS A 170 33.17 7.43 -7.58
CA LYS A 170 33.16 7.20 -9.02
C LYS A 170 32.86 8.47 -9.82
N LEU A 171 31.99 9.35 -9.32
CA LEU A 171 31.73 10.67 -9.90
C LEU A 171 32.97 11.56 -9.87
N GLU A 172 33.76 11.51 -8.79
CA GLU A 172 35.03 12.25 -8.71
C GLU A 172 36.03 11.74 -9.73
N ALA A 173 36.15 10.42 -9.90
CA ALA A 173 37.06 9.82 -10.87
C ALA A 173 36.72 10.14 -12.33
N LEU A 174 35.43 10.32 -12.67
CA LEU A 174 34.98 10.63 -14.04
C LEU A 174 35.05 12.12 -14.40
N LYS A 175 35.35 13.01 -13.45
CA LYS A 175 35.48 14.46 -13.68
C LYS A 175 36.89 14.86 -14.14
N HIS A 176 37.84 13.94 -14.14
CA HIS A 176 39.25 14.12 -14.51
C HIS A 176 39.57 13.32 -15.77
#